data_AF-A0A9E0ACA3-F1
#
_entry.id   AF-A0A9E0ACA3-F1
#
_cell.length_a   1.000
_cell.length_b   1.000
_cell.length_c   1.000
_cell.angle_alpha   90.00
_cell.angle_beta   90.00
_cell.angle_gamma   90.00
#
_symmetry.space_group_name_H-M   'P 1'
#
loop_
_entity.id
_entity.type
_entity.pdbx_description
1 polymer ?
#
loop_
_entity_poly.entity_id
_entity_poly.type
_entity_poly.pdbx_seq_one_letter_code
_entity_poly.pdbx_strand_id
1 'polypeptide(L)'
;MKKIILLFTAAVVLASCGDMKLKSDGKYGESFTTDSVMTVAALSTLMQTTNEAQVVVEGTVNGVCKSEGCWLTLENKGGEELFIEIKDKAFHLPFNVEGKHAIVKGVVTKSQISVAELQAEAKEEGKSEAEIQAITAPKEEITMETTGLILQ
;
A
#
# COMPACT_ATOMS: atom_id res chain seq x y z
N MET A 1 -71.65 14.09 3.08
CA MET A 1 -71.27 15.41 3.59
C MET A 1 -69.76 15.40 3.74
N LYS A 2 -69.00 16.00 2.81
CA LYS A 2 -68.21 17.23 3.05
C LYS A 2 -67.34 17.06 4.32
N LYS A 3 -66.01 16.99 4.25
CA LYS A 3 -65.12 17.94 3.55
C LYS A 3 -63.75 17.31 3.22
N ILE A 4 -63.29 17.65 2.03
CA ILE A 4 -61.89 17.73 1.59
C ILE A 4 -61.10 18.62 2.55
N ILE A 5 -59.92 18.19 3.01
CA ILE A 5 -58.74 19.06 3.17
C ILE A 5 -57.50 18.25 2.74
N LEU A 6 -57.07 18.53 1.51
CA LEU A 6 -55.70 18.36 1.04
C LEU A 6 -54.78 19.24 1.89
N LEU A 7 -53.70 18.67 2.44
CA LEU A 7 -52.52 19.43 2.86
C LEU A 7 -51.27 18.67 2.44
N PHE A 8 -50.83 19.02 1.23
CA PHE A 8 -49.49 18.82 0.72
C PHE A 8 -48.49 19.48 1.70
N THR A 9 -47.66 18.70 2.36
CA THR A 9 -46.36 19.18 2.85
C THR A 9 -45.29 18.23 2.36
N ALA A 10 -44.69 18.63 1.25
CA ALA A 10 -43.40 18.14 0.82
C ALA A 10 -42.34 18.61 1.83
N ALA A 11 -41.66 17.68 2.45
CA ALA A 11 -40.32 17.88 2.98
C ALA A 11 -39.54 16.59 2.75
N VAL A 12 -39.16 16.42 1.48
CA VAL A 12 -38.06 15.53 1.09
C VAL A 12 -36.81 16.07 1.78
N VAL A 13 -36.45 15.48 2.93
CA VAL A 13 -35.14 15.70 3.53
C VAL A 13 -34.19 14.75 2.81
N LEU A 14 -33.67 15.20 1.66
CA LEU A 14 -32.42 14.66 1.10
C LEU A 14 -31.30 15.12 2.05
N ALA A 15 -31.12 14.38 3.15
CA ALA A 15 -29.92 14.51 3.96
C ALA A 15 -28.75 13.97 3.13
N SER A 16 -28.12 14.91 2.42
CA SER A 16 -26.70 14.99 2.12
C SER A 16 -26.02 13.62 1.95
N CYS A 17 -25.89 13.16 0.70
CA CYS A 17 -24.67 12.46 0.30
C CYS A 17 -23.52 13.43 0.58
N GLY A 18 -22.96 13.40 1.79
CA GLY A 18 -21.61 13.86 1.99
C GLY A 18 -20.75 12.91 1.19
N ASP A 19 -20.21 13.37 0.06
CA ASP A 19 -19.04 12.75 -0.56
C ASP A 19 -18.01 12.58 0.55
N MET A 20 -17.91 11.36 1.08
CA MET A 20 -16.91 10.97 2.06
C MET A 20 -15.60 10.83 1.29
N LYS A 21 -15.07 11.95 0.78
CA LYS A 21 -13.73 12.02 0.24
C LYS A 21 -12.81 11.72 1.41
N LEU A 22 -12.32 10.49 1.46
CA LEU A 22 -11.24 10.13 2.36
C LEU A 22 -10.14 11.18 2.14
N LYS A 23 -9.80 11.88 3.21
CA LYS A 23 -8.66 12.80 3.19
C LYS A 23 -7.47 12.01 2.70
N SER A 24 -6.72 12.60 1.77
CA SER A 24 -5.54 11.96 1.21
C SER A 24 -4.30 12.20 2.08
N ASP A 25 -4.47 12.89 3.20
CA ASP A 25 -3.53 13.18 4.28
C ASP A 25 -4.13 12.66 5.61
N GLY A 26 -3.29 12.13 6.50
CA GLY A 26 -3.75 11.62 7.80
C GLY A 26 -3.02 10.39 8.31
N LYS A 27 -3.53 9.84 9.41
CA LYS A 27 -3.01 8.63 10.05
C LYS A 27 -3.97 7.46 9.79
N TYR A 28 -3.40 6.30 9.46
CA TYR A 28 -4.12 5.06 9.16
C TYR A 28 -3.53 3.92 9.99
N GLY A 29 -4.39 3.00 10.42
CA GLY A 29 -3.98 1.88 11.27
C GLY A 29 -3.56 2.31 12.69
N GLU A 30 -2.62 1.57 13.25
CA GLU A 30 -2.08 1.81 14.58
C GLU A 30 -1.30 3.13 14.67
N SER A 31 -1.40 3.80 15.81
CA SER A 31 -0.56 4.97 16.10
C SER A 31 0.86 4.56 16.46
N PHE A 32 1.85 5.33 15.98
CA PHE A 32 3.26 5.12 16.26
C PHE A 32 4.04 6.45 16.31
N THR A 33 5.27 6.40 16.83
CA THR A 33 6.18 7.56 16.87
C THR A 33 7.12 7.57 15.67
N THR A 34 7.58 8.75 15.29
CA THR A 34 8.46 8.98 14.13
C THR A 34 9.89 9.28 14.57
N ASP A 35 10.34 8.71 15.68
CA ASP A 35 11.64 9.05 16.29
C ASP A 35 12.82 8.37 15.56
N SER A 36 12.56 7.25 14.89
CA SER A 36 13.57 6.41 14.20
C SER A 36 13.18 6.13 12.75
N VAL A 37 12.79 7.19 12.03
CA VAL A 37 12.44 7.09 10.60
C VAL A 37 13.72 6.92 9.77
N MET A 38 13.71 5.95 8.87
CA MET A 38 14.79 5.72 7.90
C MET A 38 14.27 5.80 6.46
N THR A 39 15.17 6.01 5.51
CA THR A 39 14.82 5.99 4.09
C THR A 39 14.80 4.57 3.54
N VAL A 40 14.14 4.35 2.40
CA VAL A 40 14.19 3.05 1.68
C VAL A 40 15.63 2.59 1.40
N ALA A 41 16.59 3.50 1.16
CA ALA A 41 17.99 3.14 0.87
C ALA A 41 18.73 2.68 2.15
N ALA A 42 18.43 3.32 3.28
CA ALA A 42 18.94 2.89 4.57
C ALA A 42 18.38 1.51 4.94
N LEU A 43 17.10 1.24 4.60
CA LEU A 43 16.50 -0.08 4.75
C LEU A 43 17.22 -1.13 3.90
N SER A 44 17.47 -0.87 2.60
CA SER A 44 18.21 -1.79 1.73
C SER A 44 19.56 -2.17 2.34
N THR A 45 20.26 -1.21 2.96
CA THR A 45 21.53 -1.46 3.65
C THR A 45 21.35 -2.33 4.90
N LEU A 46 20.32 -2.07 5.71
CA LEU A 46 19.99 -2.86 6.90
C LEU A 46 19.72 -4.34 6.52
N MET A 47 18.91 -4.56 5.49
CA MET A 47 18.51 -5.90 5.05
C MET A 47 19.64 -6.72 4.39
N GLN A 48 20.81 -6.13 4.16
CA GLN A 48 22.01 -6.92 3.82
C GLN A 48 22.51 -7.75 5.01
N THR A 49 22.18 -7.35 6.24
CA THR A 49 22.69 -7.96 7.48
C THR A 49 21.63 -8.72 8.28
N THR A 50 20.35 -8.55 7.95
CA THR A 50 19.22 -9.24 8.58
C THR A 50 18.19 -9.68 7.54
N ASN A 51 17.41 -10.71 7.87
CA ASN A 51 16.31 -11.18 7.02
C ASN A 51 14.95 -10.62 7.46
N GLU A 52 14.85 -10.09 8.67
CA GLU A 52 13.62 -9.50 9.20
C GLU A 52 13.96 -8.34 10.14
N ALA A 53 13.19 -7.25 10.08
CA ALA A 53 13.31 -6.15 11.01
C ALA A 53 11.99 -5.36 11.13
N GLN A 54 11.64 -4.94 12.35
CA GLN A 54 10.60 -3.95 12.55
C GLN A 54 11.20 -2.55 12.41
N VAL A 55 10.68 -1.74 11.49
CA VAL A 55 11.24 -0.44 11.12
C VAL A 55 10.14 0.60 10.92
N VAL A 56 10.56 1.88 10.90
CA VAL A 56 9.74 3.00 10.41
C VAL A 56 10.45 3.58 9.20
N VAL A 57 9.80 3.54 8.05
CA VAL A 57 10.39 3.93 6.75
C VAL A 57 9.60 5.09 6.17
N GLU A 58 10.28 6.03 5.54
CA GLU A 58 9.65 7.09 4.76
C GLU A 58 10.02 7.04 3.28
N GLY A 59 9.08 7.49 2.45
CA GLY A 59 9.23 7.54 1.00
C GLY A 59 8.06 8.24 0.32
N THR A 60 8.22 8.45 -0.98
CA THR A 60 7.12 8.94 -1.83
C THR A 60 6.30 7.76 -2.31
N VAL A 61 4.98 7.86 -2.24
CA VAL A 61 4.09 6.81 -2.74
C VAL A 61 4.14 6.79 -4.27
N ASN A 62 4.63 5.69 -4.85
CA ASN A 62 4.66 5.51 -6.30
C ASN A 62 3.37 4.84 -6.82
N GLY A 63 2.81 3.91 -6.04
CA GLY A 63 1.61 3.16 -6.42
C GLY A 63 0.74 2.78 -5.22
N VAL A 64 -0.55 2.58 -5.48
CA VAL A 64 -1.53 2.09 -4.50
C VAL A 64 -2.50 1.15 -5.17
N CYS A 65 -2.94 0.11 -4.45
CA CYS A 65 -4.00 -0.79 -4.90
C CYS A 65 -5.28 0.00 -5.23
N LYS A 66 -5.63 0.10 -6.51
CA LYS A 66 -6.83 0.82 -6.98
C LYS A 66 -8.14 0.07 -6.73
N SER A 67 -8.06 -1.19 -6.33
CA SER A 67 -9.24 -2.02 -6.04
C SER A 67 -9.71 -1.82 -4.61
N GLU A 68 -8.82 -2.07 -3.64
CA GLU A 68 -9.17 -2.11 -2.21
C GLU A 68 -8.32 -1.18 -1.35
N GLY A 69 -7.23 -0.60 -1.90
CA GLY A 69 -6.31 0.22 -1.10
C GLY A 69 -5.54 -0.58 -0.06
N CYS A 70 -5.32 -1.88 -0.30
CA CYS A 70 -4.72 -2.86 0.62
C CYS A 70 -3.19 -2.98 0.53
N TRP A 71 -2.57 -2.39 -0.49
CA TRP A 71 -1.12 -2.31 -0.65
C TRP A 71 -0.72 -0.98 -1.27
N LEU A 72 0.53 -0.59 -1.06
CA LEU A 72 1.18 0.56 -1.68
C LEU A 72 2.65 0.27 -1.98
N THR A 73 3.26 1.07 -2.86
CA THR A 73 4.70 1.06 -3.08
C THR A 73 5.30 2.41 -2.67
N LEU A 74 6.45 2.37 -2.01
CA LEU A 74 7.24 3.56 -1.70
C LEU A 74 8.51 3.58 -2.54
N GLU A 75 8.77 4.71 -3.17
CA GLU A 75 10.05 4.99 -3.79
C GLU A 75 10.83 6.05 -2.99
N ASN A 76 12.15 6.02 -3.14
CA ASN A 76 13.02 7.12 -2.71
C ASN A 76 13.79 7.72 -3.89
N LYS A 77 14.58 8.76 -3.61
CA LYS A 77 15.44 9.42 -4.61
C LYS A 77 16.48 8.51 -5.29
N GLY A 78 16.73 7.32 -4.74
CA GLY A 78 17.61 6.29 -5.29
C GLY A 78 16.95 5.37 -6.31
N GLY A 79 15.63 5.49 -6.54
CA GLY A 79 14.88 4.67 -7.49
C GLY A 79 14.59 3.25 -7.01
N GLU A 80 14.89 2.93 -5.75
CA GLU A 80 14.49 1.67 -5.12
C GLU A 80 13.02 1.75 -4.71
N GLU A 81 12.27 0.71 -5.04
CA GLU A 81 10.86 0.58 -4.70
C GLU A 81 10.66 -0.48 -3.61
N LEU A 82 9.91 -0.13 -2.56
CA LEU A 82 9.51 -1.03 -1.49
C LEU A 82 8.02 -1.34 -1.61
N PHE A 83 7.67 -2.61 -1.78
CA PHE A 83 6.30 -3.08 -1.74
C PHE A 83 5.82 -3.24 -0.29
N ILE A 84 4.67 -2.64 0.01
CA ILE A 84 4.09 -2.60 1.35
C ILE A 84 2.65 -3.11 1.31
N GLU A 85 2.37 -4.18 2.06
CA GLU A 85 1.03 -4.73 2.24
C GLU A 85 0.47 -4.33 3.62
N ILE A 86 -0.82 -4.02 3.67
CA ILE A 86 -1.51 -3.74 4.93
C ILE A 86 -1.87 -5.07 5.60
N LYS A 87 -1.32 -5.30 6.78
CA LYS A 87 -1.56 -6.51 7.58
C LYS A 87 -3.06 -6.78 7.72
N ASP A 88 -3.47 -8.00 7.38
CA ASP A 88 -4.85 -8.48 7.51
C ASP A 88 -5.90 -7.57 6.82
N LYS A 89 -5.48 -6.69 5.89
CA LYS A 89 -6.30 -5.61 5.33
C LYS A 89 -7.01 -4.79 6.43
N ALA A 90 -6.34 -4.57 7.56
CA ALA A 90 -6.91 -3.93 8.75
C ALA A 90 -7.39 -2.49 8.50
N PHE A 91 -6.89 -1.83 7.45
CA PHE A 91 -7.34 -0.53 6.98
C PHE A 91 -7.13 -0.39 5.47
N HIS A 92 -7.70 0.67 4.88
CA HIS A 92 -7.60 0.95 3.45
C HIS A 92 -7.13 2.38 3.20
N LEU A 93 -6.27 2.54 2.21
CA LEU A 93 -5.80 3.86 1.76
C LEU A 93 -6.71 4.47 0.68
N PRO A 94 -6.80 5.80 0.59
CA PRO A 94 -7.43 6.46 -0.55
C PRO A 94 -6.69 6.13 -1.86
N PHE A 95 -7.39 6.04 -2.99
CA PHE A 95 -6.77 5.68 -4.27
C PHE A 95 -5.91 6.79 -4.90
N ASN A 96 -6.03 8.02 -4.41
CA ASN A 96 -5.41 9.23 -4.94
C ASN A 96 -4.23 9.71 -4.08
N VAL A 97 -3.38 8.77 -3.64
CA VAL A 97 -2.24 9.04 -2.74
C VAL A 97 -0.87 9.00 -3.43
N GLU A 98 -0.83 8.67 -4.72
CA GLU A 98 0.40 8.71 -5.51
C GLU A 98 1.02 10.11 -5.50
N GLY A 99 2.34 10.17 -5.37
CA GLY A 99 3.13 11.40 -5.23
C GLY A 99 3.12 12.01 -3.83
N LYS A 100 2.39 11.43 -2.86
CA LYS A 100 2.41 11.89 -1.47
C LYS A 100 3.58 11.34 -0.68
N HIS A 101 3.95 12.04 0.38
CA HIS A 101 4.93 11.54 1.32
C HIS A 101 4.26 10.63 2.33
N ALA A 102 4.84 9.46 2.57
CA ALA A 102 4.33 8.49 3.52
C ALA A 102 5.40 8.10 4.53
N ILE A 103 4.99 7.95 5.78
CA ILE A 103 5.80 7.36 6.85
C ILE A 103 5.07 6.09 7.30
N VAL A 104 5.75 4.96 7.26
CA VAL A 104 5.15 3.64 7.44
C VAL A 104 5.90 2.87 8.51
N LYS A 105 5.17 2.34 9.49
CA LYS A 105 5.70 1.39 10.46
C LYS A 105 5.28 -0.01 10.09
N GLY A 106 6.21 -0.95 10.17
CA GLY A 106 5.93 -2.33 9.81
C GLY A 106 7.10 -3.26 9.99
N VAL A 107 6.89 -4.51 9.63
CA VAL A 107 7.89 -5.57 9.60
C VAL A 107 8.33 -5.74 8.16
N VAL A 108 9.63 -5.58 7.93
CA VAL A 108 10.25 -5.82 6.63
C VAL A 108 10.85 -7.21 6.64
N THR A 109 10.62 -7.97 5.58
CA THR A 109 11.13 -9.32 5.39
C THR A 109 11.90 -9.38 4.07
N LYS A 110 13.06 -10.03 4.10
CA LYS A 110 13.82 -10.39 2.91
C LYS A 110 13.57 -11.86 2.57
N SER A 111 13.00 -12.11 1.41
CA SER A 111 12.80 -13.44 0.84
C SER A 111 13.74 -13.65 -0.35
N GLN A 112 14.00 -14.92 -0.67
CA GLN A 112 14.72 -15.30 -1.87
C GLN A 112 13.82 -16.22 -2.68
N ILE A 113 13.46 -15.78 -3.88
CA ILE A 113 12.66 -16.58 -4.81
C ILE A 113 13.63 -17.39 -5.68
N SER A 114 13.45 -18.71 -5.71
CA SER A 114 14.32 -19.60 -6.46
C SER A 114 14.14 -19.42 -7.97
N VAL A 115 15.14 -19.83 -8.75
CA VAL A 115 15.04 -19.85 -10.22
C VAL A 115 13.83 -20.65 -10.68
N ALA A 116 13.53 -21.78 -10.03
CA ALA A 116 12.40 -22.62 -10.40
C ALA A 116 11.05 -21.93 -10.18
N GLU A 117 10.89 -21.20 -9.07
CA GLU A 117 9.69 -20.40 -8.79
C GLU A 117 9.54 -19.26 -9.80
N LEU A 118 10.61 -18.50 -10.05
CA LEU A 118 10.61 -17.41 -11.05
C LEU A 118 10.29 -17.91 -12.46
N GLN A 119 10.78 -19.09 -12.83
CA GLN A 119 10.46 -19.72 -14.12
C GLN A 119 9.00 -20.19 -14.18
N ALA A 120 8.44 -20.67 -13.07
CA ALA A 120 7.04 -21.05 -12.98
C ALA A 120 6.13 -19.81 -13.10
N GLU A 121 6.42 -18.73 -12.37
CA GLU A 121 5.74 -17.44 -12.49
C GLU A 121 5.77 -16.92 -13.93
N ALA A 122 6.96 -16.88 -14.55
CA ALA A 122 7.12 -16.44 -15.94
C ALA A 122 6.30 -17.29 -16.94
N LYS A 123 6.17 -18.59 -16.69
CA LYS A 123 5.34 -19.49 -17.49
C LYS A 123 3.86 -19.20 -17.32
N GLU A 124 3.40 -18.93 -16.09
CA GLU A 124 2.01 -18.54 -15.80
C GLU A 124 1.66 -17.17 -16.40
N GLU A 125 2.62 -16.24 -16.42
CA GLU A 125 2.52 -14.94 -17.11
C GLU A 125 2.50 -15.07 -18.65
N GLY A 126 2.78 -16.25 -19.20
CA GLY A 126 2.77 -16.51 -20.64
C GLY A 126 4.02 -15.98 -21.37
N LYS A 127 5.15 -15.80 -20.68
CA LYS A 127 6.43 -15.43 -21.30
C LYS A 127 6.95 -16.51 -22.25
N SER A 128 7.79 -16.12 -23.21
CA SER A 128 8.38 -17.06 -24.16
C SER A 128 9.40 -17.99 -23.49
N GLU A 129 9.64 -19.15 -24.10
CA GLU A 129 10.61 -20.12 -23.59
C GLU A 129 12.03 -19.54 -23.48
N ALA A 130 12.40 -18.64 -24.40
CA ALA A 130 13.68 -17.93 -24.35
C ALA A 130 13.78 -16.99 -23.13
N GLU A 131 12.68 -16.30 -22.76
CA GLU A 131 12.64 -15.43 -21.59
C GLU A 131 12.67 -16.23 -20.28
N ILE A 132 11.98 -17.38 -20.23
CA ILE A 132 12.01 -18.28 -19.07
C ILE A 132 13.42 -18.84 -18.86
N GLN A 133 14.08 -19.29 -19.92
CA GLN A 133 15.45 -19.83 -19.85
C GLN A 133 16.50 -18.76 -19.50
N ALA A 134 16.21 -17.48 -19.77
CA ALA A 134 17.08 -16.38 -19.36
C ALA A 134 17.08 -16.13 -17.84
N ILE A 135 16.11 -16.68 -17.10
CA ILE A 135 16.07 -16.63 -15.64
C ILE A 135 17.04 -17.68 -15.09
N THR A 136 18.26 -17.25 -14.77
CA THR A 136 19.35 -18.14 -14.32
C THR A 136 19.85 -17.86 -12.90
N ALA A 137 19.31 -16.85 -12.23
CA ALA A 137 19.70 -16.47 -10.88
C ALA A 137 18.45 -16.29 -10.00
N PRO A 138 18.55 -16.62 -8.69
CA PRO A 138 17.48 -16.31 -7.74
C PRO A 138 17.30 -14.80 -7.63
N LYS A 139 16.10 -14.39 -7.23
CA LYS A 139 15.77 -12.98 -7.00
C LYS A 139 15.61 -12.77 -5.49
N GLU A 140 16.32 -11.80 -4.94
CA GLU A 140 16.03 -11.31 -3.60
C GLU A 140 14.88 -10.31 -3.68
N GLU A 141 13.94 -10.42 -2.75
CA GLU A 141 12.80 -9.53 -2.65
C GLU A 141 12.68 -9.01 -1.21
N ILE A 142 12.47 -7.70 -1.08
CA ILE A 142 12.24 -7.04 0.19
C ILE A 142 10.79 -6.57 0.18
N THR A 143 9.98 -7.11 1.08
CA THR A 143 8.59 -6.72 1.27
C THR A 143 8.37 -6.22 2.68
N MET A 144 7.33 -5.43 2.87
CA MET A 144 6.95 -4.90 4.17
C MET A 144 5.48 -5.17 4.46
N GLU A 145 5.19 -5.64 5.66
CA GLU A 145 3.84 -5.71 6.19
C GLU A 145 3.65 -4.56 7.20
N THR A 146 2.65 -3.72 7.01
CA THR A 146 2.38 -2.54 7.85
C THR A 146 1.14 -2.71 8.73
N THR A 147 1.24 -2.24 9.98
CA THR A 147 0.08 -2.04 10.87
C THR A 147 -0.31 -0.57 11.02
N GLY A 148 0.50 0.36 10.52
CA GLY A 148 0.27 1.79 10.70
C GLY A 148 1.04 2.65 9.71
N LEU A 149 0.36 3.67 9.20
CA LEU A 149 0.85 4.57 8.15
C LEU A 149 0.41 6.01 8.39
N ILE A 150 1.27 6.97 8.04
CA ILE A 150 0.97 8.41 8.05
C ILE A 150 1.19 8.96 6.63
N LEU A 151 0.16 9.56 6.04
CA LEU A 151 0.23 10.29 4.77
C LEU A 151 0.34 11.79 5.01
N GLN A 152 1.20 12.45 4.24
CA GLN A 152 1.45 13.89 4.24
C GLN A 152 1.24 14.45 2.83
#